data_AF-A0A835QSU0-F1
#
_entry.id   AF-A0A835QSU0-F1
#
_cell.length_a   1.000
_cell.length_b   1.000
_cell.length_c   1.000
_cell.angle_alpha   90.00
_cell.angle_beta   90.00
_cell.angle_gamma   90.00
#
_symmetry.space_group_name_H-M   'P 1'
#
loop_
_entity.id
_entity.type
_entity.pdbx_description
1 polymer ?
#
loop_
_entity_poly.entity_id
_entity_poly.type
_entity_poly.pdbx_seq_one_letter_code
_entity_poly.pdbx_strand_id
1 'polypeptide(L)'
;MESNQAGTEREKATSSSPIAVVCSFWRDFDLEKERSGLDELGLKVAENQEISQKNRRKLAENTGELYVAKECIIILFPDFKKASSEEKLNLFNSLLKGYQEEVDNLTKRAKFGENAFLNIYQKLYEAPDPYPALSSVADQEQRLSELESENRKMKLELEEYRTEATI
;
A
#
# COMPACT_ATOMS: atom_id res chain seq x y z
N MET A 1 -64.44 -0.54 15.27
CA MET A 1 -63.73 0.72 15.57
C MET A 1 -62.55 0.32 16.42
N GLU A 2 -61.51 -0.17 15.75
CA GLU A 2 -60.37 0.59 15.22
C GLU A 2 -59.18 0.41 16.16
N SER A 3 -58.36 -0.54 15.72
CA SER A 3 -56.98 -0.81 16.08
C SER A 3 -56.14 0.46 16.04
N ASN A 4 -55.22 0.62 16.99
CA ASN A 4 -53.95 1.27 16.66
C ASN A 4 -52.83 0.78 17.59
N GLN A 5 -52.29 -0.40 17.25
CA GLN A 5 -51.02 -0.91 17.78
C GLN A 5 -49.96 -0.70 16.69
N ALA A 6 -49.72 0.56 16.35
CA ALA A 6 -48.69 0.97 15.40
C ALA A 6 -47.48 1.47 16.20
N GLY A 7 -46.62 0.55 16.60
CA GLY A 7 -45.48 0.89 17.45
C GLY A 7 -44.40 -0.17 17.56
N THR A 8 -44.25 -1.06 16.56
CA THR A 8 -43.14 -2.04 16.55
C THR A 8 -42.62 -2.36 15.15
N GLU A 9 -42.79 -1.44 14.18
CA GLU A 9 -42.25 -1.58 12.83
C GLU A 9 -41.33 -0.40 12.50
N ARG A 10 -40.26 -0.21 13.28
CA ARG A 10 -39.21 0.73 12.87
C ARG A 10 -37.83 0.44 13.42
N GLU A 11 -37.47 -0.84 13.51
CA GLU A 11 -36.06 -1.26 13.66
C GLU A 11 -35.76 -2.46 12.76
N LYS A 12 -36.00 -2.31 11.46
CA LYS A 12 -35.31 -3.13 10.44
C LYS A 12 -34.42 -2.21 9.62
N ALA A 13 -33.50 -1.53 10.32
CA ALA A 13 -32.33 -0.98 9.66
C ALA A 13 -31.59 -2.17 9.05
N THR A 14 -31.47 -2.17 7.74
CA THR A 14 -30.59 -3.04 6.95
C THR A 14 -29.14 -2.89 7.41
N SER A 15 -28.77 -3.51 8.51
CA SER A 15 -27.36 -3.76 8.81
C SER A 15 -26.99 -5.03 8.06
N SER A 16 -26.37 -4.89 6.88
CA SER A 16 -25.72 -6.02 6.23
C SER A 16 -24.76 -6.68 7.23
N SER A 17 -24.74 -8.01 7.28
CA SER A 17 -23.78 -8.74 8.13
C SER A 17 -22.36 -8.20 7.93
N PRO A 18 -21.55 -8.05 8.99
CA PRO A 18 -20.14 -7.68 8.86
C PRO A 18 -19.37 -8.55 7.87
N ILE A 19 -19.70 -9.85 7.79
CA ILE A 19 -19.10 -10.78 6.82
C ILE A 19 -19.48 -10.39 5.40
N ALA A 20 -20.75 -10.05 5.15
CA ALA A 20 -21.21 -9.62 3.83
C ALA A 20 -20.50 -8.34 3.37
N VAL A 21 -20.26 -7.39 4.29
CA VAL A 21 -19.50 -6.16 3.98
C VAL A 21 -18.07 -6.49 3.59
N VAL A 22 -17.36 -7.27 4.40
CA VAL A 22 -15.95 -7.62 4.13
C VAL A 22 -15.82 -8.46 2.85
N CYS A 23 -16.73 -9.40 2.63
CA CYS A 23 -16.81 -10.20 1.41
C CYS A 23 -17.01 -9.32 0.16
N SER A 24 -17.93 -8.35 0.24
CA SER A 24 -18.17 -7.41 -0.86
C SER A 24 -16.94 -6.56 -1.17
N PHE A 25 -16.23 -6.09 -0.14
CA PHE A 25 -14.99 -5.33 -0.33
C PHE A 25 -13.93 -6.14 -1.05
N TRP A 26 -13.65 -7.38 -0.61
CA TRP A 26 -12.59 -8.20 -1.22
C TRP A 26 -12.94 -8.67 -2.63
N ARG A 27 -14.22 -8.84 -2.93
CA ARG A 27 -14.70 -9.06 -4.30
C ARG A 27 -14.38 -7.87 -5.20
N ASP A 28 -14.74 -6.68 -4.75
CA ASP A 28 -14.64 -5.46 -5.55
C ASP A 28 -13.19 -4.94 -5.61
N PHE A 29 -12.39 -5.24 -4.58
CA PHE A 29 -10.95 -4.97 -4.53
C PHE A 29 -10.19 -5.79 -5.58
N ASP A 30 -10.61 -7.03 -5.86
CA ASP A 30 -10.01 -7.92 -6.87
C ASP A 30 -8.47 -8.01 -6.73
N LEU A 31 -8.03 -8.83 -5.77
CA LEU A 31 -6.61 -8.96 -5.44
C LEU A 31 -5.75 -9.32 -6.65
N GLU A 32 -6.27 -10.13 -7.58
CA GLU A 32 -5.51 -10.57 -8.76
C GLU A 32 -5.27 -9.42 -9.75
N LYS A 33 -6.28 -8.57 -9.95
CA LYS A 33 -6.13 -7.35 -10.73
C LYS A 33 -5.14 -6.38 -10.08
N GLU A 34 -5.22 -6.18 -8.76
CA GLU A 34 -4.30 -5.30 -8.05
C GLU A 34 -2.86 -5.82 -8.06
N ARG A 35 -2.65 -7.15 -7.98
CA ARG A 35 -1.33 -7.77 -8.18
C ARG A 35 -0.73 -7.43 -9.53
N SER A 36 -1.52 -7.53 -10.61
CA SER A 36 -1.05 -7.19 -11.96
C SER A 36 -0.59 -5.72 -12.06
N GLY A 37 -1.31 -4.80 -11.41
CA GLY A 37 -0.91 -3.39 -11.34
C GLY A 37 0.38 -3.18 -10.52
N LEU A 38 0.54 -3.93 -9.42
CA LEU A 38 1.75 -3.89 -8.62
C LEU A 38 2.97 -4.48 -9.32
N ASP A 39 2.80 -5.51 -10.15
CA ASP A 39 3.86 -6.08 -10.98
C ASP A 39 4.44 -5.01 -11.94
N GLU A 40 3.56 -4.25 -12.60
CA GLU A 40 3.98 -3.15 -13.49
C GLU A 40 4.75 -2.06 -12.73
N LEU A 41 4.30 -1.72 -11.52
CA LEU A 41 5.00 -0.78 -10.65
C LEU A 41 6.35 -1.34 -10.18
N GLY A 42 6.42 -2.63 -9.86
CA GLY A 42 7.65 -3.33 -9.50
C GLY A 42 8.69 -3.28 -10.62
N LEU A 43 8.26 -3.48 -11.88
CA LEU A 43 9.12 -3.36 -13.05
C LEU A 43 9.66 -1.93 -13.22
N LYS A 44 8.81 -0.91 -13.07
CA LYS A 44 9.23 0.50 -13.15
C LYS A 44 10.20 0.87 -12.04
N VAL A 45 10.03 0.33 -10.83
CA VAL A 45 10.98 0.51 -9.72
C VAL A 45 12.34 -0.11 -10.07
N ALA A 46 12.37 -1.32 -10.63
CA ALA A 46 13.61 -1.96 -11.05
C ALA A 46 14.35 -1.17 -12.14
N GLU A 47 13.62 -0.66 -13.14
CA GLU A 47 14.18 0.20 -14.19
C GLU A 47 14.76 1.51 -13.60
N ASN A 48 13.99 2.19 -12.74
CA ASN A 48 14.44 3.42 -12.08
C ASN A 48 15.67 3.20 -11.20
N GLN A 49 15.78 2.05 -10.53
CA GLN A 49 16.96 1.68 -9.77
C GLN A 49 18.18 1.53 -10.67
N GLU A 50 18.04 0.86 -11.82
CA GLU A 50 19.12 0.66 -12.77
C GLU A 50 19.61 2.00 -13.36
N ILE A 51 18.68 2.86 -13.80
CA ILE A 51 18.98 4.20 -14.33
C ILE A 51 19.69 5.05 -13.26
N SER A 52 19.17 5.06 -12.03
CA SER A 52 19.75 5.83 -10.92
C SER A 52 21.13 5.33 -10.51
N GLN A 53 21.38 4.01 -10.60
CA GLN A 53 22.70 3.43 -10.38
C GLN A 53 23.69 3.83 -11.49
N LYS A 54 23.28 3.74 -12.76
CA LYS A 54 24.12 4.17 -13.90
C LYS A 54 24.48 5.65 -13.81
N ASN A 55 23.51 6.52 -13.52
CA ASN A 55 23.73 7.97 -13.42
C ASN A 55 24.67 8.33 -12.27
N ARG A 56 24.55 7.67 -11.12
CA ARG A 56 25.49 7.89 -10.00
C ARG A 56 26.91 7.42 -10.29
N ARG A 57 27.09 6.29 -10.98
CA ARG A 57 28.43 5.82 -11.39
C ARG A 57 29.10 6.84 -12.30
N LYS A 58 28.40 7.31 -13.33
CA LYS A 58 28.87 8.37 -14.23
C LYS A 58 29.21 9.67 -13.49
N LEU A 59 28.35 10.08 -12.54
CA LEU A 59 28.58 11.30 -11.77
C LEU A 59 29.81 11.17 -10.85
N ALA A 60 30.01 10.01 -10.21
CA ALA A 60 31.18 9.72 -9.38
C ALA A 60 32.47 9.66 -10.21
N GLU A 61 32.43 9.05 -11.40
CA GLU A 61 33.55 9.03 -12.35
C GLU A 61 33.95 10.43 -12.79
N ASN A 62 33.00 11.22 -13.30
CA ASN A 62 33.24 12.61 -13.74
C ASN A 62 33.75 13.50 -12.60
N THR A 63 33.23 13.30 -11.38
CA THR A 63 33.65 14.07 -10.20
C THR A 63 35.05 13.64 -9.76
N GLY A 64 35.34 12.35 -9.76
CA GLY A 64 36.68 11.81 -9.49
C GLY A 64 37.73 12.32 -10.47
N GLU A 65 37.42 12.31 -11.78
CA GLU A 65 38.27 12.89 -12.83
C GLU A 65 38.52 14.38 -12.60
N LEU A 66 37.49 15.14 -12.20
CA LEU A 66 37.62 16.56 -11.92
C LEU A 66 38.50 16.83 -10.68
N TYR A 67 38.37 16.03 -9.61
CA TYR A 67 39.24 16.13 -8.43
C TYR A 67 40.69 15.78 -8.77
N VAL A 68 40.93 14.72 -9.54
CA VAL A 68 42.28 14.32 -9.97
C VAL A 68 42.89 15.39 -10.89
N ALA A 69 42.11 15.94 -11.82
CA ALA A 69 42.55 17.04 -12.69
C ALA A 69 42.85 18.32 -11.89
N LYS A 70 42.03 18.64 -10.89
CA LYS A 70 42.24 19.78 -9.98
C LYS A 70 43.52 19.62 -9.16
N GLU A 71 43.76 18.45 -8.59
CA GLU A 71 44.98 18.18 -7.81
C GLU A 71 46.23 18.22 -8.70
N CYS A 72 46.16 17.69 -9.93
CA CYS A 72 47.22 17.83 -10.93
C CYS A 72 47.50 19.30 -11.27
N ILE A 73 46.48 20.14 -11.46
CA ILE A 73 46.65 21.56 -11.77
C ILE A 73 47.27 22.32 -10.59
N ILE A 74 46.84 22.04 -9.36
CA ILE A 74 47.40 22.64 -8.14
C ILE A 74 48.88 22.26 -7.97
N ILE A 75 49.24 21.01 -8.29
CA ILE A 75 50.63 20.54 -8.22
C ILE A 75 51.48 21.15 -9.34
N LEU A 76 50.93 21.27 -10.56
CA LEU A 76 51.68 21.68 -11.74
C LEU A 76 51.78 23.22 -11.89
N PHE A 77 50.90 23.99 -11.27
CA PHE A 77 50.88 25.46 -11.41
C PHE A 77 50.69 26.18 -10.05
N PRO A 78 51.75 26.27 -9.21
CA PRO A 78 51.68 26.84 -7.86
C PRO A 78 51.25 28.32 -7.81
N ASP A 79 51.50 29.07 -8.89
CA ASP A 79 51.20 30.50 -9.00
C ASP A 79 49.75 30.80 -9.44
N PHE A 80 48.96 29.78 -9.82
CA PHE A 80 47.51 29.93 -10.10
C PHE A 80 46.71 30.29 -8.83
N LYS A 81 47.37 30.22 -7.66
CA LYS A 81 46.83 30.49 -6.33
C LYS A 81 46.84 31.98 -5.93
N LYS A 82 47.48 32.88 -6.69
CA LYS A 82 47.64 34.30 -6.32
C LYS A 82 46.64 35.22 -7.01
N ALA A 83 45.43 35.30 -6.45
CA ALA A 83 44.53 36.46 -6.43
C ALA A 83 43.34 36.13 -5.50
N SER A 84 42.42 37.09 -5.27
CA SER A 84 41.11 37.03 -4.58
C SER A 84 40.13 35.89 -5.04
N SER A 85 40.65 34.84 -5.66
CA SER A 85 40.00 33.67 -6.24
C SER A 85 39.89 32.49 -5.27
N GLU A 86 40.63 32.48 -4.16
CA GLU A 86 40.64 31.37 -3.18
C GLU A 86 39.33 31.29 -2.38
N GLU A 87 38.74 32.43 -1.99
CA GLU A 87 37.42 32.48 -1.35
C GLU A 87 36.30 32.02 -2.29
N LYS A 88 36.36 32.41 -3.58
CA LYS A 88 35.42 31.94 -4.61
C LYS A 88 35.54 30.43 -4.84
N LEU A 89 36.77 29.90 -4.84
CA LEU A 89 37.03 28.45 -4.91
C LEU A 89 36.45 27.72 -3.69
N ASN A 90 36.61 28.27 -2.49
CA ASN A 90 36.06 27.69 -1.26
C ASN A 90 34.53 27.69 -1.24
N LEU A 91 33.90 28.78 -1.69
CA LEU A 91 32.44 28.85 -1.91
C LEU A 91 31.98 27.79 -2.91
N PHE A 92 32.70 27.62 -4.02
CA PHE A 92 32.38 26.62 -5.04
C PHE A 92 32.54 25.19 -4.53
N ASN A 93 33.57 24.92 -3.73
CA ASN A 93 33.78 23.61 -3.09
C ASN A 93 32.66 23.30 -2.09
N SER A 94 32.27 24.29 -1.27
CA SER A 94 31.16 24.14 -0.34
C SER A 94 29.84 23.89 -1.06
N LEU A 95 29.60 24.57 -2.18
CA LEU A 95 28.42 24.38 -3.02
C LEU A 95 28.38 22.98 -3.66
N LEU A 96 29.50 22.53 -4.26
CA LEU A 96 29.61 21.20 -4.83
C LEU A 96 29.36 20.10 -3.79
N LYS A 97 29.89 20.27 -2.58
CA LYS A 97 29.65 19.35 -1.46
C LYS A 97 28.17 19.34 -1.04
N GLY A 98 27.53 20.51 -0.98
CA GLY A 98 26.10 20.61 -0.69
C GLY A 98 25.23 19.91 -1.75
N TYR A 99 25.54 20.07 -3.04
CA TYR A 99 24.86 19.32 -4.11
C TYR A 99 25.09 17.81 -4.01
N GLN A 100 26.31 17.37 -3.66
CA GLN A 100 26.62 15.95 -3.48
C GLN A 100 25.82 15.35 -2.31
N GLU A 101 25.78 16.03 -1.16
CA GLU A 101 24.99 15.60 0.00
C GLU A 101 23.49 15.56 -0.33
N GLU A 102 22.95 16.54 -1.07
CA GLU A 102 21.54 16.54 -1.48
C GLU A 102 21.23 15.38 -2.46
N VAL A 103 22.08 15.13 -3.44
CA VAL A 103 21.94 13.99 -4.36
C VAL A 103 21.96 12.66 -3.60
N ASP A 104 22.85 12.51 -2.62
CA ASP A 104 22.93 11.32 -1.77
C ASP A 104 21.69 11.17 -0.89
N ASN A 105 21.18 12.26 -0.32
CA ASN A 105 19.96 12.26 0.48
C ASN A 105 18.72 11.91 -0.34
N LEU A 106 18.57 12.50 -1.53
CA LEU A 106 17.52 12.14 -2.48
C LEU A 106 17.58 10.66 -2.83
N THR A 107 18.79 10.14 -3.04
CA THR A 107 18.94 8.73 -3.39
C THR A 107 18.63 7.80 -2.22
N LYS A 108 19.03 8.16 -0.99
CA LYS A 108 18.66 7.40 0.22
C LYS A 108 17.13 7.38 0.38
N ARG A 109 16.47 8.53 0.20
CA ARG A 109 15.00 8.64 0.29
C ARG A 109 14.30 7.81 -0.79
N ALA A 110 14.78 7.85 -2.04
CA ALA A 110 14.25 7.04 -3.13
C ALA A 110 14.37 5.54 -2.81
N LYS A 111 15.58 5.08 -2.44
CA LYS A 111 15.80 3.68 -2.03
C LYS A 111 14.92 3.25 -0.88
N PHE A 112 14.73 4.11 0.12
CA PHE A 112 13.87 3.78 1.26
C PHE A 112 12.42 3.53 0.82
N GLY A 113 11.86 4.43 -0.01
CA GLY A 113 10.51 4.28 -0.56
C GLY A 113 10.36 3.04 -1.42
N GLU A 114 11.32 2.78 -2.30
CA GLU A 114 11.34 1.60 -3.16
C GLU A 114 11.40 0.29 -2.35
N ASN A 115 12.26 0.22 -1.33
CA ASN A 115 12.34 -0.97 -0.46
C ASN A 115 11.07 -1.17 0.36
N ALA A 116 10.46 -0.09 0.86
CA ALA A 116 9.19 -0.18 1.58
C ALA A 116 8.06 -0.70 0.67
N PHE A 117 8.01 -0.22 -0.58
CA PHE A 117 7.10 -0.74 -1.60
C PHE A 117 7.33 -2.23 -1.85
N LEU A 118 8.57 -2.64 -2.16
CA LEU A 118 8.89 -4.04 -2.47
C LEU A 118 8.57 -5.01 -1.31
N ASN A 119 8.76 -4.58 -0.06
CA ASN A 119 8.42 -5.39 1.12
C ASN A 119 6.90 -5.65 1.21
N ILE A 120 6.08 -4.62 0.99
CA ILE A 120 4.60 -4.77 1.01
C ILE A 120 4.15 -5.58 -0.21
N TYR A 121 4.70 -5.27 -1.39
CA TYR A 121 4.42 -5.97 -2.64
C TYR A 121 4.65 -7.49 -2.49
N GLN A 122 5.81 -7.91 -1.98
CA GLN A 122 6.11 -9.33 -1.80
C GLN A 122 5.07 -10.03 -0.92
N LYS A 123 4.72 -9.42 0.23
CA LYS A 123 3.73 -9.98 1.16
C LYS A 123 2.35 -10.10 0.54
N LEU A 124 1.93 -9.09 -0.23
CA LEU A 124 0.62 -9.07 -0.87
C LEU A 124 0.55 -10.05 -2.05
N TYR A 125 1.65 -10.22 -2.78
CA TYR A 125 1.76 -11.18 -3.87
C TYR A 125 1.69 -12.63 -3.35
N GLU A 126 2.35 -12.93 -2.23
CA GLU A 126 2.33 -14.26 -1.60
C GLU A 126 1.02 -14.58 -0.86
N ALA A 127 0.27 -13.56 -0.42
CA ALA A 127 -0.95 -13.75 0.37
C ALA A 127 -2.08 -14.37 -0.48
N PRO A 128 -2.70 -15.50 -0.10
CA PRO A 128 -3.81 -16.09 -0.84
C PRO A 128 -5.03 -15.14 -0.86
N ASP A 129 -5.82 -15.20 -1.94
CA ASP A 129 -7.04 -14.41 -2.04
C ASP A 129 -8.06 -14.81 -0.94
N PRO A 130 -8.49 -13.88 -0.06
CA PRO A 130 -9.47 -14.18 0.97
C PRO A 130 -10.90 -14.26 0.45
N TYR A 131 -11.21 -13.71 -0.74
CA TYR A 131 -12.58 -13.62 -1.25
C TYR A 131 -13.29 -14.99 -1.36
N PRO A 132 -12.69 -16.06 -1.92
CA PRO A 132 -13.35 -17.36 -2.02
C PRO A 132 -13.78 -17.93 -0.65
N ALA A 133 -12.93 -17.77 0.37
CA ALA A 133 -13.23 -18.22 1.72
C ALA A 133 -14.34 -17.37 2.35
N LEU A 134 -14.27 -16.05 2.20
CA LEU A 134 -15.29 -15.11 2.70
C LEU A 134 -16.65 -15.32 2.04
N SER A 135 -16.68 -15.59 0.73
CA SER A 135 -17.91 -15.90 0.00
C SER A 135 -18.56 -17.17 0.55
N SER A 136 -17.78 -18.23 0.79
CA SER A 136 -18.32 -19.46 1.37
C SER A 136 -18.88 -19.24 2.78
N VAL A 137 -18.25 -18.40 3.60
CA VAL A 137 -18.73 -18.11 4.96
C VAL A 137 -19.99 -17.25 4.90
N ALA A 138 -20.06 -16.27 4.00
CA ALA A 138 -21.24 -15.44 3.79
C ALA A 138 -22.47 -16.27 3.39
N ASP A 139 -22.28 -17.22 2.47
CA ASP A 139 -23.34 -18.14 2.04
C ASP A 139 -23.81 -19.06 3.18
N GLN A 140 -22.88 -19.54 4.01
CA GLN A 140 -23.20 -20.36 5.19
C GLN A 140 -23.98 -19.56 6.23
N GLU A 141 -23.58 -18.31 6.49
CA GLU A 141 -24.26 -17.42 7.42
C GLU A 141 -25.71 -17.15 6.98
N GLN A 142 -25.91 -16.92 5.68
CA GLN A 142 -27.25 -16.76 5.12
C GLN A 142 -28.10 -18.02 5.34
N ARG A 143 -27.56 -19.20 5.01
CA ARG A 143 -28.27 -20.48 5.22
C ARG A 143 -28.58 -20.72 6.69
N LEU A 144 -27.67 -20.38 7.59
CA LEU A 144 -27.90 -20.49 9.04
C LEU A 144 -29.05 -19.57 9.48
N SER A 145 -29.08 -18.32 9.01
CA SER A 145 -30.18 -17.39 9.30
C SER A 145 -31.53 -17.90 8.79
N GLU A 146 -31.56 -18.51 7.60
CA GLU A 146 -32.76 -19.12 7.03
C GLU A 146 -33.23 -20.30 7.88
N LEU A 147 -32.33 -21.23 8.22
CA LEU A 147 -32.62 -22.40 9.06
C LEU A 147 -33.09 -22.00 10.46
N GLU A 148 -32.48 -21.00 11.08
CA GLU A 148 -32.92 -20.50 12.38
C GLU A 148 -34.33 -19.89 12.31
N SER A 149 -34.65 -19.20 11.23
CA SER A 149 -35.98 -18.63 11.01
C SER A 149 -37.03 -19.73 10.85
N GLU A 150 -36.73 -20.75 10.05
CA GLU A 150 -37.61 -21.92 9.89
C GLU A 150 -37.78 -22.67 11.22
N ASN A 151 -36.69 -22.86 11.98
CA ASN A 151 -36.73 -23.53 13.28
C ASN A 151 -37.60 -22.76 14.29
N ARG A 152 -37.49 -21.42 14.31
CA ARG A 152 -38.37 -20.56 15.13
C ARG A 152 -39.83 -20.71 14.72
N LYS A 153 -40.12 -20.72 13.41
CA LYS A 153 -41.48 -20.90 12.89
C LYS A 153 -42.07 -22.25 13.27
N MET A 154 -41.33 -23.34 13.07
CA MET A 154 -41.78 -24.69 13.44
C MET A 154 -42.02 -24.83 14.95
N LYS A 155 -41.20 -24.19 15.79
CA LYS A 155 -41.41 -24.17 17.25
C LYS A 155 -42.70 -23.44 17.64
N LEU A 156 -43.02 -22.34 16.96
CA LEU A 156 -44.28 -21.62 17.14
C LEU A 156 -45.48 -22.48 16.74
N GLU A 157 -45.46 -23.06 15.54
CA GLU A 157 -46.54 -23.92 15.04
C GLU A 157 -46.77 -25.14 15.97
N LEU A 158 -45.69 -25.77 16.47
CA LEU A 158 -45.80 -26.87 17.44
C LEU A 158 -46.44 -26.44 18.76
N GLU A 159 -46.11 -25.25 19.26
CA GLU A 159 -46.70 -24.75 20.49
C GLU A 159 -48.18 -24.41 20.32
N GLU A 160 -48.56 -23.82 19.18
CA GLU A 160 -49.97 -23.58 18.81
C GLU A 160 -50.77 -24.89 18.82
N TYR A 161 -50.28 -25.93 18.12
CA TYR A 161 -50.95 -27.24 18.14
C TYR A 161 -51.06 -27.87 19.54
N ARG A 162 -50.06 -27.67 20.41
CA ARG A 162 -50.12 -28.17 21.80
C ARG A 162 -51.18 -27.43 22.63
N THR A 163 -51.31 -26.12 22.43
CA THR A 163 -52.35 -25.34 23.11
C THR A 163 -53.75 -25.73 22.64
N GLU A 164 -53.95 -25.93 21.34
CA GLU A 164 -55.23 -26.39 20.78
C GLU A 164 -55.64 -27.78 21.26
N ALA A 165 -54.68 -28.71 21.41
CA ALA A 165 -54.97 -30.08 21.86
C ALA A 165 -55.27 -30.20 23.37
N THR A 166 -55.03 -29.15 24.16
CA THR A 166 -55.24 -29.14 25.61
C THR A 166 -56.57 -28.48 26.02
N ILE A 167 -57.30 -27.91 25.05
CA ILE A 167 -58.64 -27.30 25.19
C ILE A 167 -59.71 -28.32 24.81
#